data_AF-A0A6J5B964-F1
#
_entry.id   AF-A0A6J5B964-F1
#
_cell.length_a   1.000
_cell.length_b   1.000
_cell.length_c   1.000
_cell.angle_alpha   90.00
_cell.angle_beta   90.00
_cell.angle_gamma   90.00
#
_symmetry.space_group_name_H-M   'P 1'
#
loop_
_entity.id
_entity.type
_entity.pdbx_description
1 polymer ?
#
loop_
_entity_poly.entity_id
_entity_poly.type
_entity_poly.pdbx_seq_one_letter_code
_entity_poly.pdbx_strand_id
1 'polypeptide(L)'
;MNAPITLTELEERLAAPGGAELRASLVGRLAALEAGARAQLDAGLAPAAFQHCAALAEATRAAQEVLAAGSLPSPAGAAAPPLPFNPLSR
;
A
#
# COMPACT_ATOMS: atom_id res chain seq x y z
N MET A 1 14.85 -21.15 11.83
CA MET A 1 15.56 -20.05 11.13
C MET A 1 14.49 -19.03 10.73
N ASN A 2 14.33 -17.95 11.51
CA ASN A 2 13.38 -16.88 11.20
C ASN A 2 14.10 -15.86 10.31
N ALA A 3 13.82 -15.89 9.02
CA ALA A 3 14.28 -14.81 8.14
C ALA A 3 13.53 -13.53 8.55
N PRO A 4 14.22 -12.42 8.86
CA PRO A 4 13.53 -11.15 9.04
C PRO A 4 12.81 -10.84 7.73
N ILE A 5 11.50 -10.59 7.84
CA ILE A 5 10.68 -10.19 6.68
C ILE A 5 11.16 -8.79 6.33
N THR A 6 12.06 -8.67 5.35
CA THR A 6 12.50 -7.38 4.84
C THR A 6 11.27 -6.76 4.18
N LEU A 7 10.72 -5.72 4.80
CA LEU A 7 9.64 -4.95 4.23
C LEU A 7 10.08 -4.42 2.87
N THR A 8 9.18 -4.47 1.89
CA THR A 8 9.41 -3.78 0.62
C THR A 8 9.46 -2.28 0.86
N GLU A 9 10.16 -1.53 0.00
CA GLU A 9 10.24 -0.06 0.11
C GLU A 9 8.84 0.61 0.19
N LEU A 10 7.84 0.01 -0.46
CA LEU A 10 6.45 0.47 -0.38
C LEU A 10 5.88 0.29 1.03
N GLU A 11 6.08 -0.87 1.63
CA GLU A 11 5.59 -1.18 2.98
C GLU A 11 6.28 -0.32 4.04
N GLU A 12 7.58 -0.06 3.90
CA GLU A 12 8.32 0.87 4.77
C GLU A 12 7.74 2.28 4.71
N ARG A 13 7.45 2.78 3.49
CA ARG A 13 6.85 4.11 3.29
C ARG A 13 5.42 4.19 3.79
N LEU A 14 4.66 3.09 3.73
CA LEU A 14 3.31 3.01 4.26
C LEU A 14 3.27 2.83 5.78
N ALA A 15 4.34 2.31 6.39
CA ALA A 15 4.50 2.22 7.85
C ALA A 15 5.01 3.52 8.49
N ALA A 16 5.62 4.43 7.70
CA ALA A 16 6.08 5.73 8.15
C ALA A 16 4.93 6.69 8.56
N PRO A 17 5.17 7.68 9.44
CA PRO A 17 4.22 8.77 9.68
C PRO A 17 3.93 9.52 8.37
N GLY A 18 2.68 9.45 7.90
CA GLY A 18 2.25 9.90 6.56
C GLY A 18 1.84 8.76 5.61
N GLY A 19 2.05 7.51 6.00
CA GLY A 19 1.66 6.33 5.23
C GLY A 19 0.16 6.24 4.95
N ALA A 20 -0.68 6.76 5.85
CA ALA A 20 -2.13 6.83 5.63
C ALA A 20 -2.51 7.77 4.47
N GLU A 21 -1.88 8.93 4.35
CA GLU A 21 -2.09 9.84 3.21
C GLU A 21 -1.51 9.27 1.92
N LEU A 22 -0.34 8.65 1.99
CA LEU A 22 0.25 7.95 0.85
C LEU A 22 -0.67 6.81 0.37
N ARG A 23 -1.23 6.02 1.28
CA ARG A 23 -2.21 4.98 0.97
C ARG A 23 -3.46 5.56 0.32
N ALA A 24 -4.02 6.63 0.88
CA ALA A 24 -5.20 7.30 0.32
C ALA A 24 -4.92 7.85 -1.09
N SER A 25 -3.75 8.45 -1.31
CA SER A 25 -3.32 8.94 -2.62
C SER A 25 -3.15 7.80 -3.65
N LEU A 26 -2.55 6.68 -3.24
CA LEU A 26 -2.40 5.51 -4.10
C LEU A 26 -3.75 4.89 -4.47
N VAL A 27 -4.65 4.74 -3.49
CA VAL A 27 -6.03 4.26 -3.73
C VAL A 27 -6.76 5.18 -4.70
N GLY A 28 -6.70 6.51 -4.49
CA GLY A 28 -7.34 7.48 -5.38
C GLY A 28 -6.83 7.41 -6.83
N ARG A 29 -5.51 7.24 -7.02
CA ARG A 29 -4.90 7.09 -8.34
C ARG A 29 -5.31 5.78 -9.02
N LEU A 30 -5.36 4.67 -8.28
CA LEU A 30 -5.80 3.38 -8.80
C LEU A 30 -7.28 3.40 -9.20
N ALA A 31 -8.13 4.01 -8.38
CA ALA A 31 -9.55 4.16 -8.68
C ALA A 31 -9.80 5.00 -9.95
N ALA A 32 -9.06 6.10 -10.12
CA ALA A 32 -9.16 6.91 -11.35
C ALA A 32 -8.73 6.13 -12.60
N LEU A 33 -7.68 5.30 -12.47
CA LEU A 33 -7.16 4.51 -13.58
C LEU A 33 -8.10 3.36 -13.94
N GLU A 34 -8.70 2.70 -12.95
CA GLU A 34 -9.76 1.71 -13.14
C GLU A 34 -10.99 2.30 -13.83
N ALA A 35 -11.46 3.46 -13.34
CA ALA A 35 -12.62 4.15 -13.93
C ALA A 35 -12.37 4.54 -15.39
N GLY A 36 -11.18 5.05 -15.70
CA GLY A 36 -10.79 5.37 -17.08
C GLY A 36 -10.70 4.13 -17.98
N ALA A 37 -10.18 3.02 -17.47
CA ALA A 37 -10.15 1.76 -18.21
C ALA A 37 -11.58 1.23 -18.47
N ARG A 38 -12.46 1.29 -17.47
CA ARG A 38 -13.86 0.86 -17.60
C ARG A 38 -14.63 1.70 -18.60
N ALA A 39 -14.48 3.02 -18.54
CA ALA A 39 -15.12 3.94 -19.50
C ALA A 39 -14.69 3.65 -20.95
N GLN A 40 -13.43 3.28 -21.17
CA GLN A 40 -12.97 2.88 -22.49
C GLN A 40 -13.53 1.53 -22.92
N LEU A 41 -13.64 0.55 -22.00
CA LEU A 41 -14.30 -0.73 -22.30
C LEU A 41 -15.77 -0.53 -22.72
N ASP A 42 -16.49 0.36 -22.03
CA ASP A 42 -17.89 0.68 -22.33
C ASP A 42 -18.05 1.44 -23.66
N ALA A 43 -17.05 2.21 -24.07
CA ALA A 43 -17.05 2.95 -25.33
C ALA A 43 -16.90 2.05 -26.59
N GLY A 44 -16.59 0.76 -26.41
CA GLY A 44 -16.40 -0.18 -27.51
C GLY A 44 -15.04 -0.02 -28.18
N LEU A 45 -14.08 -0.83 -27.75
CA LEU A 45 -12.70 -0.82 -28.26
C LEU A 45 -12.45 -1.91 -29.30
N ALA A 46 -11.41 -1.71 -30.12
CA ALA A 46 -10.82 -2.78 -30.89
C ALA A 46 -10.30 -3.91 -29.97
N PRO A 47 -10.30 -5.18 -30.40
CA PRO A 47 -10.00 -6.33 -29.53
C PRO A 47 -8.67 -6.25 -28.76
N ALA A 48 -7.62 -5.72 -29.39
CA ALA A 48 -6.32 -5.56 -28.72
C ALA A 48 -6.35 -4.49 -27.60
N ALA A 49 -7.06 -3.38 -27.84
CA ALA A 49 -7.23 -2.32 -26.85
C ALA A 49 -8.19 -2.76 -25.72
N PHE A 50 -9.18 -3.60 -26.05
CA PHE A 50 -10.07 -4.23 -25.06
C PHE A 50 -9.28 -5.10 -24.08
N GLN A 51 -8.44 -6.02 -24.58
CA GLN A 51 -7.63 -6.88 -23.71
C GLN A 51 -6.71 -6.07 -22.80
N HIS A 52 -6.12 -4.99 -23.33
CA HIS A 52 -5.28 -4.10 -22.53
C HIS A 52 -6.08 -3.39 -21.42
N CYS A 53 -7.24 -2.80 -21.74
CA CYS A 53 -8.06 -2.11 -20.75
C CYS A 53 -8.66 -3.08 -19.70
N ALA A 54 -9.01 -4.30 -20.12
CA ALA A 54 -9.47 -5.34 -19.20
C ALA A 54 -8.36 -5.77 -18.23
N ALA A 55 -7.15 -6.03 -18.73
CA ALA A 55 -6.00 -6.35 -17.89
C ALA A 55 -5.64 -5.19 -16.95
N LEU A 56 -5.77 -3.95 -17.42
CA LEU A 56 -5.51 -2.76 -16.64
C LEU A 56 -6.49 -2.62 -15.47
N ALA A 57 -7.79 -2.77 -15.74
CA ALA A 57 -8.84 -2.71 -14.71
C ALA A 57 -8.67 -3.81 -13.65
N GLU A 58 -8.31 -5.03 -14.09
CA GLU A 58 -8.05 -6.14 -13.17
C GLU A 58 -6.80 -5.89 -12.32
N ALA A 59 -5.72 -5.43 -12.93
CA ALA A 59 -4.48 -5.12 -12.22
C ALA A 59 -4.68 -4.00 -11.18
N THR A 60 -5.45 -2.95 -11.52
CA THR A 60 -5.78 -1.89 -10.57
C THR A 60 -6.61 -2.38 -9.39
N ARG A 61 -7.53 -3.31 -9.65
CA ARG A 61 -8.37 -3.90 -8.61
C ARG A 61 -7.52 -4.76 -7.66
N ALA A 62 -6.69 -5.65 -8.21
CA ALA A 62 -5.78 -6.47 -7.42
C ALA A 62 -4.82 -5.60 -6.57
N ALA A 63 -4.31 -4.50 -7.13
CA ALA A 63 -3.47 -3.56 -6.39
C ALA A 63 -4.22 -2.89 -5.22
N GLN A 64 -5.48 -2.50 -5.42
CA GLN A 64 -6.32 -1.96 -4.35
C GLN A 64 -6.58 -2.99 -3.27
N GLU A 65 -6.82 -4.26 -3.63
CA GLU A 65 -7.03 -5.35 -2.69
C GLU A 65 -5.77 -5.61 -1.85
N VAL A 66 -4.58 -5.60 -2.45
CA VAL A 66 -3.29 -5.70 -1.73
C VAL A 66 -3.12 -4.52 -0.79
N LEU A 67 -3.36 -3.29 -1.25
CA LEU A 67 -3.29 -2.11 -0.39
C LEU A 67 -4.30 -2.19 0.76
N ALA A 68 -5.51 -2.72 0.53
CA ALA A 68 -6.55 -2.90 1.53
C ALA A 68 -6.17 -3.97 2.57
N ALA A 69 -5.68 -5.12 2.12
CA ALA A 69 -5.26 -6.26 2.93
C ALA A 69 -3.98 -5.99 3.75
N GLY A 70 -3.16 -5.02 3.31
CA GLY A 70 -1.98 -4.54 4.02
C GLY A 70 -2.32 -3.91 5.37
N SER A 71 -2.61 -4.73 6.37
CA SER A 71 -2.60 -4.32 7.77
C SER A 71 -1.15 -4.33 8.23
N LEU A 72 -0.41 -3.28 7.86
CA LEU A 72 0.97 -3.11 8.30
C LEU A 72 0.96 -3.01 9.82
N PRO A 73 1.77 -3.81 10.53
CA PRO A 73 1.93 -3.66 11.96
C PRO A 73 2.43 -2.24 12.21
N SER A 74 1.55 -1.39 12.75
CA SER A 74 1.93 -0.04 13.13
C SER A 74 3.04 -0.14 14.18
N PRO A 75 4.21 0.49 13.99
CA PRO A 75 5.23 0.56 15.03
C PRO A 75 4.82 1.49 16.19
N ALA A 76 3.54 1.84 16.33
CA ALA A 76 2.97 2.60 17.46
C ALA A 76 2.98 1.84 18.81
N GLY A 77 3.83 0.82 18.95
CA GLY A 77 4.03 0.05 20.18
C GLY A 77 5.41 0.19 20.82
N ALA A 78 6.34 0.99 20.26
CA ALA A 78 7.66 1.19 20.85
C ALA A 78 7.83 2.59 21.46
N ALA A 79 6.83 3.05 22.23
CA ALA A 79 7.07 4.08 23.24
C ALA A 79 7.61 3.39 24.50
N ALA A 80 8.88 2.97 24.47
CA ALA A 80 9.58 2.64 25.71
C ALA A 80 9.86 3.96 26.44
N PRO A 81 9.37 4.18 27.68
CA PRO A 81 9.76 5.35 28.44
C PRO A 81 11.27 5.28 28.71
N PRO A 82 12.00 6.42 28.71
CA PRO A 82 13.40 6.42 29.07
C PRO A 82 13.52 5.98 30.55
N LEU A 83 14.12 4.82 30.77
CA LEU A 83 14.50 4.38 32.11
C LEU A 83 15.47 5.43 32.69
N PRO A 84 15.24 5.96 33.90
CA PRO A 84 16.20 6.85 34.52
C PRO A 84 17.49 6.07 34.80
N PHE A 85 18.60 6.53 34.22
CA PHE A 85 19.95 6.10 34.60
C PHE A 85 20.08 6.26 36.11
N ASN A 86 20.30 5.16 36.82
CA ASN A 86 20.56 5.16 38.26
C ASN A 86 22.06 4.95 38.47
N PRO A 87 22.88 6.01 38.64
CA PRO A 87 24.28 5.87 38.98
C PRO A 87 24.38 5.67 40.48
N LEU A 88 24.62 4.44 40.93
CA LEU A 88 25.34 4.03 42.16
C LEU A 88 24.82 2.68 42.66
N SER A 89 25.58 1.63 42.41
CA SER A 89 25.58 0.44 43.26
C SER A 89 27.03 0.02 43.46
N ARG A 90 27.57 0.52 44.58
CA ARG A 90 28.72 0.10 45.39
C ARG A 90 29.91 -0.60 44.74
#